data_AF-A0A133XKA2-F1
#
_entry.id   AF-A0A133XKA2-F1
#
_cell.length_a   1.000
_cell.length_b   1.000
_cell.length_c   1.000
_cell.angle_alpha   90.00
_cell.angle_beta   90.00
_cell.angle_gamma   90.00
#
_symmetry.space_group_name_H-M   'P 1'
#
loop_
_entity.id
_entity.type
_entity.pdbx_description
1 polymer ?
#
loop_
_entity_poly.entity_id
_entity_poly.type
_entity_poly.pdbx_seq_one_letter_code
_entity_poly.pdbx_strand_id
1 'polypeptide(L)'
;MPASPRLILLHKHGTSGRLRFLCLSSGVVAFLPLPALAALRDEGYSPTLQFHPTALIREAEIHLGLPEGRIEPVADFQAWVDTPAGDVPVLLAAFTGIDPPFTAAEQSGGRFIAITESRQLSELERNLLRRAYEHVLG
;
A
#
# COMPACT_ATOMS: atom_id res chain seq x y z
N MET A 1 -4.20 -6.10 21.31
CA MET A 1 -3.78 -4.79 20.76
C MET A 1 -4.63 -4.53 19.53
N PRO A 2 -5.09 -3.30 19.27
CA PRO A 2 -5.79 -3.01 18.02
C PRO A 2 -4.88 -3.33 16.84
N ALA A 3 -5.44 -3.82 15.74
CA ALA A 3 -4.64 -4.16 14.58
C ALA A 3 -4.04 -2.90 13.95
N SER A 4 -2.73 -2.89 13.75
CA SER A 4 -2.04 -1.77 13.10
C SER A 4 -2.49 -1.65 11.64
N PRO A 5 -2.71 -0.44 11.11
CA PRO A 5 -3.01 -0.25 9.71
C PRO A 5 -1.85 -0.73 8.82
N ARG A 6 -2.14 -1.05 7.56
CA ARG A 6 -1.16 -1.39 6.53
C ARG A 6 -1.15 -0.36 5.43
N LEU A 7 -0.08 -0.34 4.64
CA LEU A 7 0.08 0.61 3.55
C LEU A 7 0.36 -0.12 2.23
N ILE A 8 -0.29 0.33 1.17
CA ILE A 8 0.18 0.13 -0.19
C ILE A 8 0.83 1.43 -0.64
N LEU A 9 2.02 1.32 -1.22
CA LEU A 9 2.79 2.45 -1.71
C LEU A 9 2.85 2.40 -3.23
N LEU A 10 2.52 3.51 -3.88
CA LEU A 10 2.56 3.63 -5.34
C LEU A 10 3.33 4.84 -5.81
N HIS A 11 3.71 4.82 -7.08
CA HIS A 11 4.17 5.97 -7.82
C HIS A 11 3.29 6.15 -9.06
N LYS A 12 2.80 7.36 -9.29
CA LYS A 12 2.05 7.75 -10.50
C LYS A 12 2.89 8.73 -11.29
N HIS A 13 3.32 8.33 -12.48
CA HIS A 13 4.10 9.23 -13.34
C HIS A 13 3.18 10.28 -13.98
N GLY A 14 3.39 11.55 -13.66
CA GLY A 14 2.50 12.65 -14.05
C GLY A 14 2.22 12.78 -15.56
N THR A 15 3.21 12.52 -16.41
CA THR A 15 3.04 12.62 -17.88
C THR A 15 2.42 11.39 -18.53
N SER A 16 2.86 10.18 -18.17
CA SER A 16 2.45 8.95 -18.85
C SER A 16 1.25 8.27 -18.21
N GLY A 17 0.84 8.71 -17.01
CA GLY A 17 -0.15 8.01 -16.19
C GLY A 17 0.31 6.65 -15.68
N ARG A 18 1.58 6.26 -15.93
CA ARG A 18 2.09 4.95 -15.53
C ARG A 18 2.06 4.82 -14.01
N LEU A 19 1.38 3.78 -13.55
CA LEU A 19 1.34 3.39 -12.15
C LEU A 19 2.31 2.25 -11.86
N ARG A 20 3.06 2.40 -10.77
CA ARG A 20 3.91 1.35 -10.22
C ARG A 20 3.66 1.23 -8.72
N PHE A 21 3.76 0.02 -8.20
CA PHE A 21 3.60 -0.29 -6.79
C PHE A 21 4.92 -0.72 -6.20
N LEU A 22 5.20 -0.32 -4.96
CA LEU A 22 6.32 -0.89 -4.21
C LEU A 22 5.97 -2.33 -3.82
N CYS A 23 6.85 -3.25 -4.19
CA CYS A 23 6.80 -4.65 -3.79
C CYS A 23 8.06 -4.96 -2.98
N LEU A 24 7.91 -5.18 -1.68
CA LEU A 24 8.96 -5.66 -0.79
C LEU A 24 9.15 -7.17 -0.97
N SER A 25 10.17 -7.74 -0.33
CA SER A 25 10.38 -9.18 -0.25
C SER A 25 9.19 -9.94 0.37
N SER A 26 8.44 -9.26 1.26
CA SER A 26 7.22 -9.78 1.88
C SER A 26 5.94 -9.56 1.07
N GLY A 27 6.03 -8.92 -0.11
CA GLY A 27 4.89 -8.58 -0.95
C GLY A 27 4.61 -7.07 -1.02
N VAL A 28 3.38 -6.70 -1.38
CA VAL A 28 3.00 -5.29 -1.67
C VAL A 28 2.37 -4.56 -0.50
N VAL A 29 2.06 -5.28 0.56
CA VAL A 29 1.49 -4.71 1.79
C VAL A 29 2.65 -4.39 2.74
N ALA A 30 2.90 -3.10 2.95
CA ALA A 30 3.99 -2.59 3.78
C ALA A 30 3.53 -2.30 5.23
N PHE A 31 4.42 -2.36 6.22
CA PHE A 31 5.73 -3.05 6.23
C PHE A 31 5.65 -4.44 6.87
N LEU A 32 4.44 -4.88 7.21
CA LEU A 32 4.20 -6.17 7.83
C LEU A 32 3.24 -6.96 6.93
N PRO A 33 3.59 -8.20 6.53
CA PRO A 33 2.72 -9.02 5.70
C PRO A 33 1.37 -9.27 6.39
N LEU A 34 0.36 -9.54 5.56
CA LEU A 34 -0.93 -10.00 6.06
C LEU A 34 -0.81 -11.45 6.57
N PRO A 35 -1.53 -11.82 7.64
CA PRO A 35 -1.51 -13.19 8.14
C PRO A 35 -2.11 -14.16 7.12
N ALA A 36 -1.73 -15.44 7.18
CA ALA A 36 -2.12 -16.45 6.18
C ALA A 36 -3.64 -16.63 6.02
N LEU A 37 -4.41 -16.43 7.10
CA LEU A 37 -5.88 -16.54 7.10
C LEU A 37 -6.58 -15.20 6.83
N ALA A 38 -5.88 -14.24 6.24
CA ALA A 38 -6.44 -12.95 5.89
C ALA A 38 -7.38 -13.04 4.68
N ALA A 39 -8.48 -12.31 4.70
CA ALA A 39 -9.43 -12.23 3.58
C ALA A 39 -9.85 -10.78 3.33
N LEU A 40 -10.03 -10.41 2.06
CA LEU A 40 -10.48 -9.06 1.70
C LEU A 40 -11.96 -8.91 2.02
N ARG A 41 -12.34 -7.86 2.76
CA ARG A 41 -13.73 -7.48 2.97
C ARG A 41 -14.32 -6.87 1.70
N ASP A 42 -15.63 -6.95 1.55
CA ASP A 42 -16.36 -6.27 0.48
C ASP A 42 -16.22 -4.75 0.57
N GLU A 43 -16.34 -4.05 -0.57
CA GLU A 43 -16.19 -2.59 -0.63
C GLU A 43 -17.28 -1.84 0.14
N GLY A 44 -18.43 -2.48 0.37
CA GLY A 44 -19.51 -1.94 1.22
C GLY A 44 -19.30 -2.12 2.72
N TYR A 45 -18.17 -2.70 3.16
CA TYR A 45 -17.88 -2.87 4.57
C TYR A 45 -17.69 -1.51 5.26
N SER A 46 -18.55 -1.22 6.24
CA SER A 46 -18.50 0.01 7.02
C SER A 46 -17.81 -0.22 8.37
N PRO A 47 -16.57 0.24 8.55
CA PRO A 47 -15.85 0.06 9.80
C PRO A 47 -16.37 1.02 10.88
N THR A 48 -16.27 0.59 12.13
CA THR A 48 -16.54 1.46 13.29
C THR A 48 -15.33 2.29 13.72
N LEU A 49 -14.15 2.04 13.14
CA LEU A 49 -12.88 2.68 13.51
C LEU A 49 -12.25 3.38 12.30
N GLN A 50 -11.91 4.65 12.47
CA GLN A 50 -11.17 5.44 11.49
C GLN A 50 -9.70 5.54 11.89
N PHE A 51 -8.80 5.37 10.91
CA PHE A 51 -7.36 5.44 11.12
C PHE A 51 -6.79 6.66 10.41
N HIS A 52 -6.06 7.50 11.13
CA HIS A 52 -5.39 8.65 10.53
C HIS A 52 -4.08 8.21 9.86
N PRO A 53 -3.86 8.53 8.57
CA PRO A 53 -2.70 8.05 7.83
C PRO A 53 -1.38 8.67 8.29
N THR A 54 -1.39 9.86 8.90
CA THR A 54 -0.19 10.66 9.19
C THR A 54 0.93 9.88 9.87
N ALA A 55 0.64 9.11 10.92
CA ALA A 55 1.65 8.34 11.64
C ALA A 55 2.25 7.24 10.75
N LEU A 56 1.41 6.57 9.95
CA LEU A 56 1.82 5.50 9.06
C LEU A 56 2.65 6.01 7.88
N ILE A 57 2.31 7.19 7.33
CA ILE A 57 3.11 7.86 6.30
C ILE A 57 4.49 8.19 6.85
N ARG A 58 4.55 8.75 8.06
CA ARG A 58 5.83 9.11 8.67
C ARG A 58 6.71 7.90 8.93
N GLU A 59 6.12 6.81 9.43
CA GLU A 59 6.81 5.53 9.60
C GLU A 59 7.36 4.99 8.27
N ALA A 60 6.58 5.11 7.18
CA ALA A 60 7.02 4.68 5.86
C ALA A 60 8.20 5.48 5.31
N GLU A 61 8.22 6.79 5.52
CA GLU A 61 9.37 7.62 5.14
C GLU A 61 10.62 7.21 5.90
N ILE A 62 10.50 6.98 7.22
CA ILE A 62 11.63 6.55 8.06
C ILE A 62 12.14 5.18 7.60
N HIS A 63 11.24 4.21 7.39
CA HIS A 63 11.61 2.86 6.95
C HIS A 63 12.32 2.85 5.59
N LEU A 64 11.91 3.73 4.67
CA LEU A 64 12.52 3.85 3.35
C LEU A 64 13.71 4.81 3.30
N GLY A 65 14.10 5.43 4.42
CA GLY A 65 15.18 6.41 4.46
C GLY A 65 14.88 7.68 3.64
N LEU A 66 13.62 8.05 3.52
CA LEU A 66 13.16 9.20 2.74
C LEU A 66 12.99 10.45 3.62
N PRO A 67 13.27 11.65 3.09
CA PRO A 67 12.89 12.91 3.73
C PRO A 67 11.38 13.01 4.01
N GLU A 68 11.02 13.85 4.97
CA GLU A 68 9.62 14.18 5.26
C GLU A 68 8.93 14.83 4.05
N GLY A 69 7.68 14.45 3.81
CA GLY A 69 6.86 14.91 2.68
C GLY A 69 7.15 14.20 1.35
N ARG A 70 7.90 13.09 1.37
CA ARG A 70 8.18 12.29 0.15
C ARG A 70 7.13 11.24 -0.14
N ILE A 71 6.26 11.00 0.82
CA ILE A 71 5.09 10.13 0.69
C ILE A 71 3.87 10.95 1.11
N GLU A 72 2.80 10.89 0.33
CA GLU A 72 1.52 11.53 0.65
C GLU A 72 0.39 10.50 0.69
N PRO A 73 -0.58 10.64 1.62
CA PRO A 73 -1.74 9.77 1.65
C PRO A 73 -2.62 10.00 0.41
N VAL A 74 -3.10 8.92 -0.19
CA VAL A 74 -4.14 8.98 -1.23
C VAL A 74 -5.49 9.01 -0.52
N ALA A 75 -6.19 10.13 -0.64
CA ALA A 75 -7.49 10.33 -0.01
C ALA A 75 -8.54 9.35 -0.54
N ASP A 76 -9.56 9.11 0.30
CA ASP A 76 -10.75 8.31 0.00
C ASP A 76 -10.49 6.84 -0.36
N PHE A 77 -9.24 6.37 -0.28
CA PHE A 77 -8.92 4.96 -0.39
C PHE A 77 -8.83 4.30 0.98
N GLN A 78 -9.63 3.26 1.19
CA GLN A 78 -9.47 2.35 2.31
C GLN A 78 -10.02 0.97 1.95
N ALA A 79 -9.15 -0.05 2.00
CA ALA A 79 -9.57 -1.45 1.92
C ALA A 79 -9.52 -2.08 3.31
N TRP A 80 -10.39 -3.04 3.59
CA TRP A 80 -10.41 -3.75 4.87
C TRP A 80 -10.12 -5.22 4.68
N VAL A 81 -9.30 -5.77 5.56
CA VAL A 81 -8.89 -7.16 5.54
C VAL A 81 -9.32 -7.81 6.84
N ASP A 82 -10.16 -8.84 6.75
CA ASP A 82 -10.51 -9.72 7.86
C ASP A 82 -9.27 -10.52 8.28
N THR A 83 -8.99 -10.57 9.57
CA THR A 83 -7.92 -11.41 10.11
C THR A 83 -8.36 -12.04 11.43
N PRO A 84 -7.72 -13.14 11.87
CA PRO A 84 -8.04 -13.75 13.17
C PRO A 84 -7.90 -12.81 14.39
N ALA A 85 -7.14 -11.72 14.26
CA ALA A 85 -6.93 -10.73 15.32
C ALA A 85 -7.88 -9.51 15.23
N GLY A 86 -8.79 -9.50 14.23
CA GLY A 86 -9.69 -8.40 13.92
C GLY A 86 -9.41 -7.77 12.56
N ASP A 87 -10.31 -6.90 12.13
CA ASP A 87 -10.21 -6.24 10.82
C ASP A 87 -9.03 -5.25 10.79
N VAL A 88 -8.28 -5.30 9.69
CA VAL A 88 -7.09 -4.47 9.44
C VAL A 88 -7.33 -3.59 8.24
N PRO A 89 -7.20 -2.26 8.36
CA PRO A 89 -7.29 -1.38 7.21
C PRO A 89 -5.99 -1.41 6.41
N VAL A 90 -6.12 -1.40 5.10
CA VAL A 90 -5.04 -1.17 4.13
C VAL A 90 -5.29 0.18 3.48
N LEU A 91 -4.41 1.13 3.78
CA LEU A 91 -4.43 2.49 3.25
C LEU A 91 -3.54 2.57 2.00
N LEU A 92 -3.67 3.67 1.25
CA LEU A 92 -2.89 3.93 0.05
C LEU A 92 -2.12 5.24 0.19
N ALA A 93 -0.89 5.24 -0.31
CA ALA A 93 -0.06 6.43 -0.35
C ALA A 93 0.81 6.46 -1.60
N ALA A 94 1.17 7.67 -2.02
CA ALA A 94 1.91 7.94 -3.24
C ALA A 94 3.27 8.57 -2.94
N PHE A 95 4.29 8.17 -3.69
CA PHE A 95 5.56 8.88 -3.73
C PHE A 95 5.40 10.18 -4.54
N THR A 96 5.84 11.30 -3.96
CA THR A 96 5.67 12.65 -4.56
C THR A 96 6.74 13.01 -5.59
N GLY A 97 7.74 12.14 -5.80
CA GLY A 97 8.80 12.35 -6.78
C GLY A 97 8.35 12.20 -8.22
N ILE A 98 9.05 12.87 -9.15
CA ILE A 98 8.87 12.65 -10.60
C ILE A 98 9.16 11.19 -10.94
N ASP A 99 10.27 10.67 -10.44
CA ASP A 99 10.66 9.28 -10.58
C ASP A 99 10.35 8.48 -9.29
N PRO A 100 10.07 7.18 -9.42
CA PRO A 100 10.04 6.28 -8.27
C PRO A 100 11.39 6.31 -7.53
N PRO A 101 11.40 6.26 -6.19
CA PRO A 101 12.64 6.18 -5.42
C PRO A 101 13.27 4.78 -5.49
N PHE A 102 13.76 4.38 -6.66
CA PHE A 102 14.30 3.04 -6.93
C PHE A 102 15.38 2.63 -5.94
N THR A 103 16.34 3.51 -5.66
CA THR A 103 17.45 3.23 -4.73
C THR A 103 16.95 2.94 -3.31
N ALA A 104 15.96 3.70 -2.82
CA ALA A 104 15.39 3.47 -1.48
C ALA A 104 14.61 2.15 -1.41
N ALA A 105 13.89 1.81 -2.48
CA ALA A 105 13.21 0.52 -2.59
C ALA A 105 14.20 -0.64 -2.55
N GLU A 106 15.27 -0.59 -3.35
CA GLU A 106 16.31 -1.63 -3.41
C GLU A 106 17.03 -1.80 -2.07
N GLN A 107 17.37 -0.71 -1.39
CA GLN A 107 17.97 -0.73 -0.05
C GLN A 107 17.06 -1.38 1.00
N SER A 108 15.74 -1.31 0.79
CA SER A 108 14.73 -1.95 1.62
C SER A 108 14.36 -3.37 1.16
N GLY A 109 15.12 -3.94 0.20
CA GLY A 109 14.86 -5.26 -0.36
C GLY A 109 13.60 -5.34 -1.23
N GLY A 110 13.13 -4.19 -1.72
CA GLY A 110 11.97 -4.06 -2.57
C GLY A 110 12.29 -3.61 -3.99
N ARG A 111 11.25 -3.60 -4.83
CA ARG A 111 11.30 -3.14 -6.22
C ARG A 111 9.96 -2.51 -6.60
N PHE A 112 9.97 -1.70 -7.65
CA PHE A 112 8.73 -1.21 -8.24
C PHE A 112 8.20 -2.18 -9.31
N ILE A 113 6.90 -2.46 -9.25
CA ILE A 113 6.22 -3.38 -10.18
C ILE A 113 5.01 -2.70 -10.82
N ALA A 114 4.72 -3.01 -12.07
CA ALA A 114 3.41 -2.75 -12.67
C ALA A 114 2.37 -3.76 -12.16
N ILE A 115 1.07 -3.43 -12.25
CA ILE A 115 -0.01 -4.36 -11.86
C ILE A 115 0.04 -5.67 -12.66
N THR A 116 0.50 -5.63 -13.91
CA THR A 116 0.66 -6.81 -14.78
C THR A 116 1.77 -7.77 -14.32
N GLU A 117 2.70 -7.29 -13.50
CA GLU A 117 3.80 -8.07 -12.92
C GLU A 117 3.43 -8.73 -11.58
N SER A 118 2.20 -8.53 -11.09
CA SER A 118 1.71 -9.02 -9.79
C SER A 118 1.40 -10.52 -9.72
N ARG A 119 1.68 -11.29 -10.79
CA ARG A 119 1.30 -12.71 -10.89
C ARG A 119 1.87 -13.59 -9.77
N GLN A 120 3.02 -13.21 -9.22
CA GLN A 120 3.68 -13.95 -8.13
C GLN A 120 3.10 -13.63 -6.75
N LEU A 121 2.28 -12.59 -6.61
CA LEU A 121 1.67 -12.21 -5.34
C LEU A 121 0.51 -13.14 -4.98
N SER A 122 0.10 -13.11 -3.71
CA SER A 122 -1.12 -13.80 -3.28
C SER A 122 -2.36 -13.25 -3.98
N GLU A 123 -3.44 -14.02 -4.00
CA GLU A 123 -4.72 -13.55 -4.57
C GLU A 123 -5.24 -12.31 -3.81
N LEU A 124 -5.11 -12.31 -2.49
CA LEU A 124 -5.47 -11.18 -1.62
C LEU A 124 -4.74 -9.91 -2.04
N GLU A 125 -3.41 -9.98 -2.19
CA GLU A 125 -2.60 -8.84 -2.62
C GLU A 125 -2.94 -8.38 -4.03
N ARG A 126 -3.18 -9.31 -4.96
CA ARG A 126 -3.62 -8.96 -6.33
C ARG A 126 -4.95 -8.22 -6.33
N ASN A 127 -5.90 -8.63 -5.50
CA ASN A 127 -7.19 -7.95 -5.35
C ASN A 127 -7.04 -6.57 -4.70
N LEU A 128 -6.16 -6.44 -3.70
CA LEU A 128 -5.81 -5.14 -3.11
C LEU A 128 -5.19 -4.18 -4.13
N LEU A 129 -4.23 -4.65 -4.94
CA LEU A 129 -3.63 -3.85 -6.02
C LEU A 129 -4.67 -3.44 -7.06
N ARG A 130 -5.61 -4.32 -7.39
CA ARG A 130 -6.70 -4.02 -8.33
C ARG A 130 -7.55 -2.86 -7.81
N ARG A 131 -8.03 -2.93 -6.56
CA ARG A 131 -8.81 -1.84 -5.95
C ARG A 131 -8.01 -0.53 -5.90
N ALA A 132 -6.73 -0.59 -5.51
CA ALA A 132 -5.87 0.59 -5.48
C ALA A 132 -5.65 1.19 -6.89
N TYR A 133 -5.49 0.35 -7.90
CA TYR A 133 -5.31 0.77 -9.29
C TYR A 133 -6.58 1.43 -9.85
N GLU A 134 -7.74 0.81 -9.63
CA GLU A 134 -9.05 1.33 -10.04
C GLU A 134 -9.32 2.68 -9.37
N HIS A 135 -9.10 2.80 -8.05
CA HIS A 135 -9.24 4.06 -7.32
C HIS A 135 -8.40 5.22 -7.88
N VAL A 136 -7.16 4.94 -8.30
CA VAL A 136 -6.22 5.98 -8.74
C VAL A 136 -6.46 6.42 -10.19
N LEU A 137 -7.14 5.58 -10.98
CA LEU A 137 -7.49 5.89 -12.37
C LEU A 137 -8.90 6.43 -12.56
N GLY A 138 -9.84 6.12 -11.66
CA GLY A 138 -11.25 6.52 -11.76
C GLY A 138 -12.10 5.46 -12.45
#